data_AF-A0A7U6KDJ7-F1
#
_entry.id   AF-A0A7U6KDJ7-F1
#
_cell.length_a   1.000
_cell.length_b   1.000
_cell.length_c   1.000
_cell.angle_alpha   90.00
_cell.angle_beta   90.00
_cell.angle_gamma   90.00
#
_symmetry.space_group_name_H-M   'P 1'
#
loop_
_entity.id
_entity.type
_entity.pdbx_description
1 polymer ?
#
loop_
_entity_poly.entity_id
_entity_poly.type
_entity_poly.pdbx_seq_one_letter_code
_entity_poly.pdbx_strand_id
1 'polypeptide(L)'
;MDNYNFYYDESEHSRRLTLNTITAENYYDNFVVVIVGCEAKLESTLFKRYEMFEEKYAHRKSKGELKSLTIRQNQLENGFATLNRDNVNLLSDFLSIFDDSTLIYFSVASKIEYMVSQLFDNYHSNLFQDAEAMKYSIVKAILTYRPKEILEGIYQNSQEFIELLKSFFKKRIELNQSNMTLKKQENESFNEILLFLDDVSIIKTIDWNYKIAFIGFAKYLDEMNISRNSIIIDREGEHENTVGAARSVGLCNVSDEDSKKSCGVRMADMLVGLITKLSKALHKALCYDSIEEQTQKKLLSKKWFELNEAQFLLYKKMYTVICKLNNAWYKSYAGIYADDLVVLVSILNYMNHFDSYKELKNSNIDMLGEYFNAYACDNLKDYFVRMRRKLPVEYINDNSEDFFTNQKGAKIFYDINKQPKINFVNGKSIYYVLSVGFKEKVPLVTVMERDEPKCYRLLMELSEWAVNLVAFVNLGMNMFPGKVMFSKVGDMYYADVM
;
A
#
# COMPACT_ATOMS: atom_id res chain seq x y z
N MET A 1 11.66 -22.34 15.35
CA MET A 1 10.63 -21.50 14.71
C MET A 1 9.52 -21.33 15.72
N ASP A 2 9.38 -20.13 16.25
CA ASP A 2 8.31 -19.75 17.17
C ASP A 2 6.95 -19.79 16.43
N ASN A 3 5.88 -20.02 17.19
CA ASN A 3 4.51 -19.95 16.69
C ASN A 3 3.96 -18.55 16.95
N TYR A 4 3.22 -18.00 15.99
CA TYR A 4 2.63 -16.65 16.09
C TYR A 4 1.11 -16.70 15.98
N ASN A 5 0.44 -15.89 16.81
CA ASN A 5 -1.00 -15.74 16.77
C ASN A 5 -1.35 -14.36 16.24
N PHE A 6 -2.27 -14.30 15.28
CA PHE A 6 -2.73 -13.08 14.63
C PHE A 6 -4.24 -12.93 14.75
N TYR A 7 -4.68 -11.67 14.77
CA TYR A 7 -6.05 -11.26 15.02
C TYR A 7 -6.44 -10.19 14.02
N TYR A 8 -7.52 -10.41 13.29
CA TYR A 8 -7.95 -9.59 12.17
C TYR A 8 -9.25 -8.88 12.51
N ASP A 9 -9.31 -7.59 12.15
CA ASP A 9 -10.57 -6.89 11.98
C ASP A 9 -10.50 -5.87 10.82
N GLU A 10 -11.66 -5.45 10.34
CA GLU A 10 -11.83 -4.62 9.15
C GLU A 10 -12.80 -3.45 9.37
N SER A 11 -12.72 -2.44 8.51
CA SER A 11 -13.61 -1.28 8.54
C SER A 11 -13.99 -0.80 7.14
N GLU A 12 -15.14 -0.13 7.06
CA GLU A 12 -15.72 0.41 5.82
C GLU A 12 -15.96 -0.67 4.75
N HIS A 13 -16.33 -1.86 5.23
CA HIS A 13 -16.73 -2.98 4.38
C HIS A 13 -17.94 -2.61 3.52
N SER A 14 -17.94 -3.09 2.28
CA SER A 14 -19.06 -2.91 1.35
C SER A 14 -19.19 -4.19 0.54
N ARG A 15 -20.06 -5.11 0.98
CA ARG A 15 -20.16 -6.46 0.43
C ARG A 15 -20.40 -6.47 -1.08
N ARG A 16 -21.22 -5.53 -1.55
CA ARG A 16 -21.56 -5.33 -2.95
C ARG A 16 -21.38 -3.87 -3.33
N LEU A 17 -20.61 -3.63 -4.38
CA LEU A 17 -20.36 -2.33 -4.98
C LEU A 17 -21.43 -2.07 -6.03
N THR A 18 -22.62 -1.70 -5.55
CA THR A 18 -23.71 -1.24 -6.42
C THR A 18 -23.63 0.27 -6.59
N LEU A 19 -24.35 0.82 -7.59
CA LEU A 19 -24.49 2.26 -7.75
C LEU A 19 -24.95 2.93 -6.46
N ASN A 20 -25.95 2.37 -5.78
CA ASN A 20 -26.46 2.88 -4.51
C ASN A 20 -25.39 2.88 -3.41
N THR A 21 -24.50 1.88 -3.41
CA THR A 21 -23.40 1.79 -2.44
C THR A 21 -22.41 2.94 -2.65
N ILE A 22 -21.92 3.11 -3.88
CA ILE A 22 -20.83 4.05 -4.19
C ILE A 22 -21.27 5.52 -4.25
N THR A 23 -22.58 5.77 -4.36
CA THR A 23 -23.16 7.13 -4.35
C THR A 23 -23.77 7.52 -3.00
N ALA A 24 -23.72 6.64 -1.99
CA ALA A 24 -24.24 6.95 -0.66
C ALA A 24 -23.51 8.14 -0.04
N GLU A 25 -24.24 8.99 0.70
CA GLU A 25 -23.69 10.21 1.31
C GLU A 25 -22.51 9.90 2.27
N ASN A 26 -22.62 8.80 3.00
CA ASN A 26 -21.58 8.33 3.93
C ASN A 26 -20.54 7.41 3.29
N TYR A 27 -20.55 7.25 1.96
CA TYR A 27 -19.62 6.38 1.25
C TYR A 27 -18.18 6.88 1.39
N TYR A 28 -17.36 6.02 1.99
CA TYR A 28 -15.92 6.12 1.97
C TYR A 28 -15.34 5.01 1.10
N ASP A 29 -14.39 5.37 0.24
CA ASP A 29 -13.92 4.49 -0.81
C ASP A 29 -12.97 3.39 -0.32
N ASN A 30 -12.21 3.65 0.73
CA ASN A 30 -11.23 2.68 1.19
C ASN A 30 -11.85 1.65 2.13
N PHE A 31 -11.62 0.38 1.81
CA PHE A 31 -11.73 -0.73 2.74
C PHE A 31 -10.42 -0.86 3.50
N VAL A 32 -10.48 -0.91 4.84
CA VAL A 32 -9.30 -0.90 5.71
C VAL A 32 -9.27 -2.16 6.56
N VAL A 33 -8.10 -2.77 6.69
CA VAL A 33 -7.87 -3.96 7.51
C VAL A 33 -6.72 -3.70 8.46
N VAL A 34 -6.82 -4.21 9.68
CA VAL A 34 -5.68 -4.34 10.60
C VAL A 34 -5.57 -5.79 11.07
N ILE A 35 -4.33 -6.27 11.12
CA ILE A 35 -3.99 -7.53 11.75
C ILE A 35 -2.98 -7.24 12.86
N VAL A 36 -3.35 -7.59 14.10
CA VAL A 36 -2.47 -7.51 15.28
C VAL A 36 -1.98 -8.91 15.58
N GLY A 37 -0.69 -9.08 15.85
CA GLY A 37 -0.14 -10.39 16.21
C GLY A 37 0.92 -10.32 17.29
N CYS A 38 1.30 -11.49 17.80
CA CYS A 38 2.42 -11.65 18.71
C CYS A 38 2.92 -13.10 18.66
N GLU A 39 4.10 -13.35 19.23
CA GLU A 39 4.52 -14.72 19.52
C GLU A 39 3.55 -15.37 20.50
N ALA A 40 3.14 -16.61 20.25
CA ALA A 40 2.13 -17.31 21.05
C ALA A 40 2.49 -17.38 22.55
N LYS A 41 3.78 -17.40 22.90
CA LYS A 41 4.25 -17.39 24.30
C LYS A 41 4.05 -16.04 25.01
N LEU A 42 3.90 -14.94 24.26
CA LEU A 42 3.73 -13.57 24.78
C LEU A 42 2.26 -13.13 24.81
N GLU A 43 1.37 -13.89 24.20
CA GLU A 43 -0.06 -13.58 24.08
C GLU A 43 -0.73 -13.30 25.42
N SER A 44 -0.53 -14.17 26.40
CA SER A 44 -1.10 -13.99 27.74
C SER A 44 -0.68 -12.67 28.40
N THR A 45 0.56 -12.21 28.13
CA THR A 45 1.07 -10.94 28.65
C THR A 45 0.46 -9.76 27.90
N LEU A 46 0.36 -9.84 26.57
CA LEU A 46 -0.31 -8.83 25.75
C LEU A 46 -1.78 -8.68 26.14
N PHE A 47 -2.49 -9.79 26.30
CA PHE A 47 -3.90 -9.82 26.67
C PHE A 47 -4.14 -9.25 28.05
N LYS A 48 -3.29 -9.59 29.03
CA LYS A 48 -3.39 -8.99 30.37
C LYS A 48 -3.26 -7.46 30.33
N ARG A 49 -2.35 -6.92 29.52
CA ARG A 49 -2.23 -5.45 29.34
C ARG A 49 -3.49 -4.84 28.73
N TYR A 50 -4.05 -5.52 27.71
CA TYR A 50 -5.28 -5.06 27.07
C TYR A 50 -6.50 -5.13 27.98
N GLU A 51 -6.63 -6.20 28.77
CA GLU A 51 -7.70 -6.36 29.77
C GLU A 51 -7.64 -5.26 30.83
N MET A 52 -6.45 -4.93 31.35
CA MET A 52 -6.28 -3.81 32.28
C MET A 52 -6.72 -2.47 31.67
N PHE A 53 -6.44 -2.25 30.37
CA PHE A 53 -6.93 -1.10 29.64
C PHE A 53 -8.46 -1.12 29.52
N GLU A 54 -9.06 -2.25 29.12
CA GLU A 54 -10.52 -2.38 29.01
C GLU A 54 -11.23 -2.20 30.35
N GLU A 55 -10.66 -2.66 31.45
CA GLU A 55 -11.18 -2.48 32.81
C GLU A 55 -11.16 -1.00 33.21
N LYS A 56 -10.05 -0.29 32.95
CA LYS A 56 -9.94 1.16 33.19
C LYS A 56 -11.05 1.94 32.48
N TYR A 57 -11.44 1.49 31.29
CA TYR A 57 -12.46 2.12 30.46
C TYR A 57 -13.78 1.34 30.43
N ALA A 58 -14.07 0.51 31.43
CA ALA A 58 -15.25 -0.36 31.46
C ALA A 58 -16.58 0.40 31.30
N HIS A 59 -16.65 1.64 31.80
CA HIS A 59 -17.82 2.52 31.68
C HIS A 59 -18.17 2.90 30.22
N ARG A 60 -17.25 2.70 29.27
CA ARG A 60 -17.45 2.95 27.84
C ARG A 60 -17.85 1.70 27.06
N LYS A 61 -17.86 0.53 27.70
CA LYS A 61 -18.22 -0.72 27.03
C LYS A 61 -19.66 -0.67 26.53
N SER A 62 -19.87 -1.17 25.32
CA SER A 62 -21.19 -1.39 24.75
C SER A 62 -21.38 -2.88 24.54
N LYS A 63 -22.51 -3.43 25.01
CA LYS A 63 -22.80 -4.88 24.93
C LYS A 63 -21.69 -5.79 25.49
N GLY A 64 -20.94 -5.30 26.47
CA GLY A 64 -19.86 -6.03 27.16
C GLY A 64 -18.46 -5.79 26.61
N GLU A 65 -18.29 -5.00 25.55
CA GLU A 65 -17.02 -4.84 24.83
C GLU A 65 -16.62 -3.37 24.67
N LEU A 66 -15.32 -3.08 24.70
CA LEU A 66 -14.79 -1.79 24.29
C LEU A 66 -14.42 -1.84 22.81
N LYS A 67 -15.31 -1.34 21.96
CA LYS A 67 -15.13 -1.29 20.50
C LYS A 67 -14.74 0.09 20.00
N SER A 68 -14.18 0.15 18.79
CA SER A 68 -13.75 1.37 18.11
C SER A 68 -14.87 2.41 17.93
N LEU A 69 -16.13 1.96 17.95
CA LEU A 69 -17.34 2.80 17.93
C LEU A 69 -17.45 3.74 19.15
N THR A 70 -16.70 3.50 20.23
CA THR A 70 -16.64 4.44 21.38
C THR A 70 -16.07 5.81 20.99
N ILE A 71 -15.36 5.91 19.87
CA ILE A 71 -14.88 7.18 19.30
C ILE A 71 -15.68 7.43 18.02
N ARG A 72 -16.48 8.49 18.01
CA ARG A 72 -17.31 8.86 16.86
C ARG A 72 -16.49 9.63 15.81
N GLN A 73 -16.87 9.52 14.53
CA GLN A 73 -16.17 10.17 13.42
C GLN A 73 -16.00 11.69 13.62
N ASN A 74 -17.03 12.37 14.12
CA ASN A 74 -16.98 13.81 14.37
C ASN A 74 -16.01 14.23 15.48
N GLN A 75 -15.57 13.30 16.34
CA GLN A 75 -14.57 13.58 17.38
C GLN A 75 -13.14 13.59 16.83
N LEU A 76 -12.96 13.27 15.54
CA LEU A 76 -11.69 13.30 14.82
C LEU A 76 -11.73 14.24 13.61
N GLU A 77 -12.69 15.17 13.54
CA GLU A 77 -12.90 16.05 12.37
C GLU A 77 -11.63 16.80 11.92
N ASN A 78 -10.83 17.29 12.88
CA ASN A 78 -9.51 17.90 12.63
C ASN A 78 -8.39 17.02 13.21
N GLY A 79 -8.50 15.71 13.03
CA GLY A 79 -7.62 14.72 13.63
C GLY A 79 -7.64 14.78 15.16
N PHE A 80 -6.48 14.62 15.79
CA PHE A 80 -6.39 14.62 17.26
C PHE A 80 -6.66 15.99 17.92
N ALA A 81 -6.65 17.09 17.16
CA ALA A 81 -6.98 18.42 17.68
C ALA A 81 -8.43 18.52 18.18
N THR A 82 -9.33 17.72 17.60
CA THR A 82 -10.77 17.72 17.98
C THR A 82 -11.07 16.88 19.23
N LEU A 83 -10.13 16.04 19.67
CA LEU A 83 -10.37 15.14 20.79
C LEU A 83 -10.49 15.89 22.11
N ASN A 84 -11.50 15.52 22.90
CA ASN A 84 -11.60 15.96 24.29
C ASN A 84 -10.58 15.22 25.18
N ARG A 85 -10.36 15.72 26.40
CA ARG A 85 -9.40 15.16 27.36
C ARG A 85 -9.60 13.67 27.62
N ASP A 86 -10.85 13.23 27.73
CA ASP A 86 -11.18 11.85 28.08
C ASP A 86 -10.83 10.87 26.93
N ASN A 87 -11.12 11.25 25.68
CA ASN A 87 -10.70 10.49 24.50
C ASN A 87 -9.19 10.53 24.28
N VAL A 88 -8.53 11.65 24.62
CA VAL A 88 -7.06 11.73 24.57
C VAL A 88 -6.44 10.71 25.52
N ASN A 89 -6.95 10.60 26.75
CA ASN A 89 -6.48 9.61 27.71
C ASN A 89 -6.73 8.18 27.19
N LEU A 90 -7.95 7.89 26.71
CA LEU A 90 -8.30 6.58 26.15
C LEU A 90 -7.32 6.15 25.06
N LEU A 91 -7.09 7.02 24.07
CA LEU A 91 -6.20 6.71 22.96
C LEU A 91 -4.74 6.64 23.38
N SER A 92 -4.31 7.49 24.31
CA SER A 92 -2.94 7.45 24.84
C SER A 92 -2.66 6.11 25.51
N ASP A 93 -3.59 5.63 26.34
CA ASP A 93 -3.46 4.35 27.02
C ASP A 93 -3.53 3.19 26.03
N PHE A 94 -4.49 3.20 25.10
CA PHE A 94 -4.63 2.19 24.06
C PHE A 94 -3.35 2.04 23.23
N LEU A 95 -2.82 3.15 22.70
CA LEU A 95 -1.61 3.13 21.88
C LEU A 95 -0.36 2.72 22.66
N SER A 96 -0.38 2.81 24.00
CA SER A 96 0.74 2.39 24.86
C SER A 96 0.77 0.89 25.14
N ILE A 97 -0.26 0.14 24.71
CA ILE A 97 -0.30 -1.32 24.85
C ILE A 97 0.68 -1.99 23.88
N PHE A 98 0.86 -1.38 22.70
CA PHE A 98 1.71 -1.89 21.63
C PHE A 98 3.19 -1.58 21.90
N ASP A 99 4.02 -2.59 21.73
CA ASP A 99 5.48 -2.52 21.87
C ASP A 99 6.18 -3.44 20.86
N ASP A 100 7.49 -3.60 20.98
CA ASP A 100 8.31 -4.40 20.06
C ASP A 100 7.91 -5.89 20.00
N SER A 101 7.14 -6.38 20.99
CA SER A 101 6.62 -7.76 20.99
C SER A 101 5.32 -7.94 20.21
N THR A 102 4.70 -6.82 19.80
CA THR A 102 3.46 -6.83 19.04
C THR A 102 3.77 -6.61 17.57
N LEU A 103 3.25 -7.47 16.69
CA LEU A 103 3.31 -7.34 15.25
C LEU A 103 2.05 -6.62 14.74
N ILE A 104 2.21 -5.72 13.78
CA ILE A 104 1.09 -4.95 13.24
C ILE A 104 1.21 -4.93 11.73
N TYR A 105 0.15 -5.37 11.06
CA TYR A 105 -0.03 -5.26 9.63
C TYR A 105 -1.33 -4.51 9.33
N PHE A 106 -1.37 -3.74 8.26
CA PHE A 106 -2.61 -3.12 7.81
C PHE A 106 -2.69 -2.98 6.29
N SER A 107 -3.92 -2.99 5.77
CA SER A 107 -4.17 -2.86 4.34
C SER A 107 -5.23 -1.82 4.07
N VAL A 108 -5.07 -1.07 2.98
CA VAL A 108 -6.01 -0.05 2.50
C VAL A 108 -6.27 -0.31 1.03
N ALA A 109 -7.52 -0.60 0.67
CA ALA A 109 -7.91 -0.96 -0.69
C ALA A 109 -9.05 -0.08 -1.20
N SER A 110 -8.86 0.54 -2.36
CA SER A 110 -9.87 1.37 -3.01
C SER A 110 -10.93 0.51 -3.70
N LYS A 111 -12.20 0.77 -3.38
CA LYS A 111 -13.34 0.09 -3.99
C LYS A 111 -13.57 0.56 -5.43
N ILE A 112 -13.38 1.84 -5.72
CA ILE A 112 -13.39 2.37 -7.09
C ILE A 112 -12.21 1.83 -7.91
N GLU A 113 -11.02 1.68 -7.33
CA GLU A 113 -9.88 1.03 -8.01
C GLU A 113 -10.22 -0.39 -8.42
N TYR A 114 -10.86 -1.17 -7.55
CA TYR A 114 -11.28 -2.53 -7.87
C TYR A 114 -12.25 -2.56 -9.06
N MET A 115 -13.20 -1.64 -9.14
CA MET A 115 -14.12 -1.53 -10.28
C MET A 115 -13.41 -1.10 -11.56
N VAL A 116 -12.58 -0.06 -11.50
CA VAL A 116 -11.78 0.42 -12.66
C VAL A 116 -10.83 -0.66 -13.14
N SER A 117 -10.20 -1.42 -12.25
CA SER A 117 -9.28 -2.49 -12.62
C SER A 117 -9.96 -3.63 -13.39
N GLN A 118 -11.24 -3.89 -13.14
CA GLN A 118 -12.03 -4.85 -13.92
C GLN A 118 -12.34 -4.33 -15.33
N LEU A 119 -12.68 -3.05 -15.47
CA LEU A 119 -12.96 -2.42 -16.77
C LEU A 119 -11.71 -2.36 -17.66
N PHE A 120 -10.54 -2.12 -17.07
CA PHE A 120 -9.29 -1.96 -17.80
C PHE A 120 -8.38 -3.19 -17.66
N ASP A 121 -8.94 -4.40 -17.52
CA ASP A 121 -8.15 -5.62 -17.31
C ASP A 121 -7.26 -5.99 -18.51
N ASN A 122 -7.68 -5.67 -19.73
CA ASN A 122 -6.92 -5.86 -20.97
C ASN A 122 -5.82 -4.80 -21.18
N TYR A 123 -5.79 -3.75 -20.37
CA TYR A 123 -4.75 -2.72 -20.44
C TYR A 123 -3.52 -3.16 -19.63
N HIS A 124 -2.41 -3.33 -20.34
CA HIS A 124 -1.11 -3.71 -19.79
C HIS A 124 -0.05 -2.66 -20.12
N SER A 125 0.85 -2.40 -19.16
CA SER A 125 1.98 -1.51 -19.39
C SER A 125 2.93 -2.08 -20.45
N ASN A 126 3.50 -1.20 -21.26
CA ASN A 126 4.49 -1.50 -22.28
C ASN A 126 5.55 -0.38 -22.33
N LEU A 127 6.50 -0.46 -23.27
CA LEU A 127 7.60 0.53 -23.40
C LEU A 127 7.12 1.97 -23.57
N PHE A 128 5.93 2.18 -24.14
CA PHE A 128 5.41 3.50 -24.48
C PHE A 128 4.26 3.94 -23.56
N GLN A 129 3.72 3.03 -22.75
CA GLN A 129 2.51 3.28 -21.97
C GLN A 129 2.58 2.65 -20.58
N ASP A 130 2.30 3.45 -19.56
CA ASP A 130 2.10 2.97 -18.19
C ASP A 130 0.60 2.83 -17.91
N ALA A 131 0.06 1.63 -18.15
CA ALA A 131 -1.35 1.33 -17.95
C ALA A 131 -1.79 1.45 -16.49
N GLU A 132 -0.89 1.21 -15.54
CA GLU A 132 -1.20 1.41 -14.12
C GLU A 132 -1.28 2.89 -13.76
N ALA A 133 -0.38 3.73 -14.28
CA ALA A 133 -0.49 5.19 -14.10
C ALA A 133 -1.78 5.75 -14.73
N MET A 134 -2.21 5.19 -15.87
CA MET A 134 -3.49 5.51 -16.50
C MET A 134 -4.67 5.15 -15.58
N LYS A 135 -4.73 3.89 -15.09
CA LYS A 135 -5.78 3.43 -14.17
C LYS A 135 -5.81 4.25 -12.88
N TYR A 136 -4.64 4.54 -12.30
CA TYR A 136 -4.51 5.40 -11.12
C TYR A 136 -5.10 6.80 -11.38
N SER A 137 -4.74 7.43 -12.50
CA SER A 137 -5.25 8.76 -12.86
C SER A 137 -6.76 8.78 -13.06
N ILE A 138 -7.33 7.73 -13.66
CA ILE A 138 -8.78 7.55 -13.80
C ILE A 138 -9.45 7.42 -12.42
N VAL A 139 -8.95 6.54 -11.55
CA VAL A 139 -9.46 6.35 -10.18
C VAL A 139 -9.40 7.65 -9.40
N LYS A 140 -8.25 8.33 -9.44
CA LYS A 140 -8.05 9.62 -8.78
C LYS A 140 -9.03 10.68 -9.27
N ALA A 141 -9.26 10.77 -10.57
CA ALA A 141 -10.22 11.72 -11.13
C ALA A 141 -11.66 11.41 -10.69
N ILE A 142 -12.06 10.13 -10.69
CA ILE A 142 -13.39 9.72 -10.22
C ILE A 142 -13.57 10.07 -8.74
N LEU A 143 -12.59 9.76 -7.89
CA LEU A 143 -12.67 10.03 -6.44
C LEU A 143 -12.59 11.52 -6.09
N THR A 144 -11.80 12.29 -6.83
CA THR A 144 -11.63 13.74 -6.61
C THR A 144 -12.85 14.54 -7.05
N TYR A 145 -13.41 14.20 -8.21
CA TYR A 145 -14.49 15.00 -8.83
C TYR A 145 -15.88 14.41 -8.61
N ARG A 146 -15.98 13.14 -8.21
CA ARG A 146 -17.23 12.37 -8.05
C ARG A 146 -18.27 12.63 -9.15
N PRO A 147 -17.89 12.54 -10.45
CA PRO A 147 -18.80 12.82 -11.55
C PRO A 147 -19.92 11.79 -11.62
N LYS A 148 -21.16 12.24 -11.42
CA LYS A 148 -22.34 11.37 -11.33
C LYS A 148 -22.51 10.50 -12.56
N GLU A 149 -22.34 11.08 -13.75
CA GLU A 149 -22.50 10.39 -15.03
C GLU A 149 -21.49 9.24 -15.21
N ILE A 150 -20.27 9.40 -14.70
CA ILE A 150 -19.26 8.33 -14.75
C ILE A 150 -19.59 7.23 -13.74
N LEU A 151 -19.96 7.59 -12.50
CA LEU A 151 -20.32 6.62 -11.46
C LEU A 151 -21.52 5.75 -11.89
N GLU A 152 -22.51 6.34 -12.55
CA GLU A 152 -23.63 5.65 -13.18
C GLU A 152 -23.17 4.81 -14.39
N GLY A 153 -22.29 5.37 -15.21
CA GLY A 153 -21.77 4.75 -16.42
C GLY A 153 -20.93 3.49 -16.20
N ILE A 154 -20.30 3.29 -15.04
CA ILE A 154 -19.46 2.10 -14.77
C ILE A 154 -20.23 0.77 -14.94
N TYR A 155 -21.55 0.79 -14.76
CA TYR A 155 -22.41 -0.39 -14.90
C TYR A 155 -23.07 -0.53 -16.27
N GLN A 156 -22.79 0.39 -17.21
CA GLN A 156 -23.38 0.42 -18.55
C GLN A 156 -22.54 -0.38 -19.56
N ASN A 157 -22.90 -0.32 -20.85
CA ASN A 157 -22.10 -0.95 -21.92
C ASN A 157 -20.74 -0.25 -22.07
N SER A 158 -19.75 -0.97 -22.61
CA SER A 158 -18.37 -0.50 -22.71
C SER A 158 -18.21 0.74 -23.58
N GLN A 159 -18.88 0.82 -24.73
CA GLN A 159 -18.71 1.94 -25.67
C GLN A 159 -19.26 3.26 -25.13
N GLU A 160 -20.44 3.24 -24.52
CA GLU A 160 -21.06 4.41 -23.90
C GLU A 160 -20.19 4.93 -22.75
N PHE A 161 -19.66 4.02 -21.93
CA PHE A 161 -18.77 4.40 -20.83
C PHE A 161 -17.47 5.07 -21.32
N ILE A 162 -16.88 4.60 -22.42
CA ILE A 162 -15.70 5.23 -23.03
C ILE A 162 -16.00 6.67 -23.45
N GLU A 163 -17.11 6.90 -24.14
CA GLU A 163 -17.48 8.25 -24.59
C GLU A 163 -17.79 9.18 -23.41
N LEU A 164 -18.42 8.65 -22.35
CA LEU A 164 -18.63 9.38 -21.10
C LEU A 164 -17.29 9.80 -20.47
N LEU A 165 -16.32 8.87 -20.35
CA LEU A 165 -14.99 9.17 -19.83
C LEU A 165 -14.24 10.20 -20.70
N LYS A 166 -14.25 10.05 -22.03
CA LYS A 166 -13.62 11.00 -22.95
C LYS A 166 -14.20 12.40 -22.80
N SER A 167 -15.53 12.50 -22.74
CA SER A 167 -16.24 13.76 -22.53
C SER A 167 -15.87 14.40 -21.19
N PHE A 168 -15.85 13.60 -20.12
CA PHE A 168 -15.45 14.05 -18.79
C PHE A 168 -14.02 14.62 -18.77
N PHE A 169 -13.03 13.91 -19.32
CA PHE A 169 -11.64 14.40 -19.34
C PHE A 169 -11.47 15.66 -20.17
N LYS A 170 -12.11 15.75 -21.35
CA LYS A 170 -12.09 16.98 -22.18
C LYS A 170 -12.66 18.18 -21.41
N LYS A 171 -13.83 18.01 -20.79
CA LYS A 171 -14.46 19.05 -19.96
C LYS A 171 -13.56 19.46 -18.79
N ARG A 172 -12.88 18.51 -18.14
CA ARG A 172 -11.93 18.82 -17.08
C ARG A 172 -10.73 19.63 -17.58
N ILE A 173 -10.16 19.27 -18.72
CA ILE A 173 -9.04 20.02 -19.32
C ILE A 173 -9.42 21.46 -19.62
N GLU A 174 -10.64 21.70 -20.11
CA GLU A 174 -11.19 23.04 -20.35
C GLU A 174 -11.34 23.84 -19.04
N LEU A 175 -11.96 23.25 -18.01
CA LEU A 175 -12.12 23.90 -16.70
C LEU A 175 -10.77 24.24 -16.05
N ASN A 176 -9.80 23.35 -16.20
CA ASN A 176 -8.45 23.50 -15.65
C ASN A 176 -7.66 24.67 -16.24
N GLN A 177 -8.07 25.22 -17.40
CA GLN A 177 -7.44 26.43 -17.96
C GLN A 177 -7.50 27.63 -17.02
N SER A 178 -8.48 27.66 -16.11
CA SER A 178 -8.59 28.70 -15.08
C SER A 178 -7.43 28.70 -14.08
N ASN A 179 -6.69 27.60 -13.94
CA ASN A 179 -5.51 27.52 -13.06
C ASN A 179 -4.48 26.50 -13.57
N MET A 180 -3.80 26.85 -14.66
CA MET A 180 -2.79 25.97 -15.26
C MET A 180 -1.58 25.71 -14.35
N THR A 181 -1.23 26.63 -13.46
CA THR A 181 -0.12 26.43 -12.50
C THR A 181 -0.39 25.23 -11.60
N LEU A 182 -1.62 25.06 -11.13
CA LEU A 182 -2.03 23.93 -10.29
C LEU A 182 -2.34 22.67 -11.12
N LYS A 183 -2.93 22.83 -12.31
CA LYS A 183 -3.57 21.74 -13.05
C LYS A 183 -2.78 21.19 -14.23
N LYS A 184 -1.57 21.71 -14.52
CA LYS A 184 -0.76 21.28 -15.66
C LYS A 184 -0.53 19.76 -15.71
N GLN A 185 -0.04 19.16 -14.61
CA GLN A 185 0.25 17.71 -14.56
C GLN A 185 -1.00 16.85 -14.68
N GLU A 186 -2.13 17.34 -14.14
CA GLU A 186 -3.41 16.67 -14.30
C GLU A 186 -3.87 16.69 -15.77
N ASN A 187 -3.74 17.83 -16.45
CA ASN A 187 -4.04 17.94 -17.89
C ASN A 187 -3.13 17.05 -18.74
N GLU A 188 -1.84 16.95 -18.41
CA GLU A 188 -0.91 16.02 -19.09
C GLU A 188 -1.41 14.58 -18.96
N SER A 189 -1.78 14.16 -17.75
CA SER A 189 -2.32 12.82 -17.49
C SER A 189 -3.65 12.56 -18.21
N PHE A 190 -4.55 13.56 -18.26
CA PHE A 190 -5.82 13.44 -18.97
C PHE A 190 -5.66 13.38 -20.48
N ASN A 191 -4.71 14.13 -21.05
CA ASN A 191 -4.40 14.02 -22.47
C ASN A 191 -3.79 12.65 -22.82
N GLU A 192 -2.91 12.12 -21.98
CA GLU A 192 -2.39 10.75 -22.16
C GLU A 192 -3.52 9.73 -22.13
N ILE A 193 -4.44 9.80 -21.15
CA ILE A 193 -5.62 8.92 -21.12
C ILE A 193 -6.42 9.03 -22.42
N LEU A 194 -6.72 10.25 -22.89
CA LEU A 194 -7.51 10.47 -24.10
C LEU A 194 -6.89 9.88 -25.37
N LEU A 195 -5.56 9.77 -25.43
CA LEU A 195 -4.85 9.17 -26.57
C LEU A 195 -4.98 7.64 -26.61
N PHE A 196 -5.10 7.00 -25.46
CA PHE A 196 -5.08 5.53 -25.33
C PHE A 196 -6.43 4.89 -25.01
N LEU A 197 -7.42 5.71 -24.64
CA LEU A 197 -8.73 5.23 -24.28
C LEU A 197 -9.51 4.81 -25.54
N ASP A 198 -9.54 3.51 -25.80
CA ASP A 198 -10.12 2.92 -27.02
C ASP A 198 -11.29 1.99 -26.67
N ASP A 199 -11.06 1.06 -25.73
CA ASP A 199 -12.06 0.12 -25.27
C ASP A 199 -12.04 -0.06 -23.73
N VAL A 200 -13.04 -0.78 -23.21
CA VAL A 200 -13.03 -1.35 -21.86
C VAL A 200 -13.72 -2.70 -21.88
N SER A 201 -13.34 -3.55 -20.94
CA SER A 201 -14.09 -4.73 -20.52
C SER A 201 -15.35 -4.35 -19.74
N ILE A 202 -16.15 -5.35 -19.40
CA ILE A 202 -17.32 -5.21 -18.53
C ILE A 202 -16.97 -5.54 -17.08
N ILE A 203 -17.71 -4.98 -16.13
CA ILE A 203 -17.63 -5.38 -14.72
C ILE A 203 -18.04 -6.86 -14.60
N LYS A 204 -17.09 -7.71 -14.19
CA LYS A 204 -17.29 -9.16 -14.06
C LYS A 204 -18.05 -9.52 -12.79
N THR A 205 -17.82 -8.75 -11.72
CA THR A 205 -18.54 -8.89 -10.47
C THR A 205 -18.59 -7.57 -9.71
N ILE A 206 -19.71 -7.36 -9.01
CA ILE A 206 -19.89 -6.26 -8.06
C ILE A 206 -19.62 -6.69 -6.62
N ASP A 207 -19.34 -7.97 -6.38
CA ASP A 207 -19.04 -8.48 -5.06
C ASP A 207 -17.59 -8.12 -4.68
N TRP A 208 -17.40 -7.68 -3.43
CA TRP A 208 -16.11 -7.25 -2.94
C TRP A 208 -15.13 -8.41 -2.77
N ASN A 209 -13.87 -8.16 -3.13
CA ASN A 209 -12.81 -9.15 -3.03
C ASN A 209 -11.90 -8.88 -1.81
N TYR A 210 -12.10 -9.66 -0.75
CA TYR A 210 -11.33 -9.57 0.49
C TYR A 210 -9.88 -10.08 0.38
N LYS A 211 -9.50 -10.74 -0.73
CA LYS A 211 -8.17 -11.36 -0.87
C LYS A 211 -7.03 -10.35 -0.78
N ILE A 212 -7.24 -9.11 -1.21
CA ILE A 212 -6.17 -8.09 -1.25
C ILE A 212 -5.47 -7.91 0.10
N ALA A 213 -6.24 -7.92 1.20
CA ALA A 213 -5.70 -7.78 2.54
C ALA A 213 -4.79 -8.96 2.92
N PHE A 214 -5.17 -10.18 2.53
CA PHE A 214 -4.39 -11.39 2.83
C PHE A 214 -3.21 -11.59 1.88
N ILE A 215 -3.27 -11.10 0.64
CA ILE A 215 -2.13 -11.10 -0.28
C ILE A 215 -0.97 -10.28 0.30
N GLY A 216 -1.27 -9.07 0.80
CA GLY A 216 -0.27 -8.26 1.48
C GLY A 216 0.21 -8.89 2.79
N PHE A 217 -0.69 -9.51 3.54
CA PHE A 217 -0.33 -10.16 4.80
C PHE A 217 0.59 -11.37 4.60
N ALA A 218 0.36 -12.19 3.56
CA ALA A 218 1.25 -13.29 3.21
C ALA A 218 2.67 -12.77 2.90
N LYS A 219 2.77 -11.68 2.14
CA LYS A 219 4.05 -11.01 1.86
C LYS A 219 4.73 -10.48 3.13
N TYR A 220 3.96 -9.95 4.07
CA TYR A 220 4.47 -9.53 5.37
C TYR A 220 4.99 -10.71 6.20
N LEU A 221 4.28 -11.83 6.24
CA LEU A 221 4.74 -13.06 6.91
C LEU A 221 6.05 -13.58 6.30
N ASP A 222 6.14 -13.58 4.97
CA ASP A 222 7.35 -14.00 4.25
C ASP A 222 8.55 -13.09 4.56
N GLU A 223 8.36 -11.77 4.58
CA GLU A 223 9.38 -10.78 4.95
C GLU A 223 9.84 -10.94 6.41
N MET A 224 8.89 -11.22 7.31
CA MET A 224 9.17 -11.44 8.74
C MET A 224 9.68 -12.85 9.05
N ASN A 225 9.82 -13.72 8.05
CA ASN A 225 10.21 -15.14 8.18
C ASN A 225 9.30 -15.94 9.14
N ILE A 226 8.00 -15.68 9.10
CA ILE A 226 6.98 -16.32 9.95
C ILE A 226 6.25 -17.42 9.16
N SER A 227 6.72 -18.65 9.31
CA SER A 227 6.12 -19.83 8.66
C SER A 227 5.06 -20.54 9.50
N ARG A 228 5.08 -20.38 10.84
CA ARG A 228 4.13 -21.01 11.77
C ARG A 228 3.24 -19.97 12.40
N ASN A 229 2.04 -19.83 11.86
CA ASN A 229 1.07 -18.88 12.35
C ASN A 229 -0.36 -19.47 12.39
N SER A 230 -1.20 -18.81 13.17
CA SER A 230 -2.66 -18.91 13.08
C SER A 230 -3.28 -17.52 13.07
N ILE A 231 -4.42 -17.39 12.41
CA ILE A 231 -5.15 -16.13 12.31
C ILE A 231 -6.60 -16.34 12.74
N ILE A 232 -7.06 -15.46 13.64
CA ILE A 232 -8.43 -15.39 14.12
C ILE A 232 -9.08 -14.14 13.55
N ILE A 233 -10.16 -14.32 12.79
CA ILE A 233 -10.92 -13.27 12.11
C ILE A 233 -12.17 -12.93 12.96
N ASP A 234 -12.52 -11.65 13.13
CA ASP A 234 -13.78 -11.29 13.79
C ASP A 234 -14.97 -11.92 13.08
N ARG A 235 -15.85 -12.52 13.88
CA ARG A 235 -17.07 -13.16 13.37
C ARG A 235 -18.16 -12.10 13.13
N GLU A 236 -18.13 -11.46 11.97
CA GLU A 236 -19.21 -10.57 11.51
C GLU A 236 -19.77 -10.98 10.13
N GLY A 237 -21.11 -10.98 9.96
CA GLY A 237 -21.78 -11.19 8.67
C GLY A 237 -21.81 -12.65 8.14
N GLU A 238 -21.77 -12.83 6.82
CA GLU A 238 -21.69 -14.14 6.16
C GLU A 238 -20.27 -14.69 6.27
N HIS A 239 -20.07 -15.54 7.29
CA HIS A 239 -18.78 -16.04 7.80
C HIS A 239 -17.78 -16.59 6.75
N GLU A 240 -18.24 -16.99 5.57
CA GLU A 240 -17.40 -17.69 4.60
C GLU A 240 -16.54 -16.78 3.72
N ASN A 241 -16.90 -15.51 3.52
CA ASN A 241 -16.21 -14.69 2.51
C ASN A 241 -14.79 -14.27 2.94
N THR A 242 -14.62 -13.73 4.14
CA THR A 242 -13.31 -13.26 4.63
C THR A 242 -12.40 -14.45 5.00
N VAL A 243 -12.93 -15.45 5.71
CA VAL A 243 -12.22 -16.70 6.02
C VAL A 243 -11.84 -17.46 4.74
N GLY A 244 -12.78 -17.53 3.78
CA GLY A 244 -12.55 -18.15 2.47
C GLY A 244 -11.48 -17.42 1.66
N ALA A 245 -11.48 -16.08 1.69
CA ALA A 245 -10.45 -15.27 1.05
C ALA A 245 -9.05 -15.57 1.64
N ALA A 246 -8.90 -15.58 2.97
CA ALA A 246 -7.65 -15.93 3.64
C ALA A 246 -7.13 -17.32 3.23
N ARG A 247 -8.00 -18.33 3.28
CA ARG A 247 -7.65 -19.70 2.86
C ARG A 247 -7.29 -19.78 1.38
N SER A 248 -7.99 -19.04 0.51
CA SER A 248 -7.73 -19.04 -0.94
C SER A 248 -6.39 -18.41 -1.32
N VAL A 249 -5.83 -17.55 -0.46
CA VAL A 249 -4.48 -16.98 -0.62
C VAL A 249 -3.40 -17.95 -0.12
N GLY A 250 -3.77 -19.03 0.57
CA GLY A 250 -2.87 -20.06 1.07
C GLY A 250 -2.53 -19.93 2.56
N LEU A 251 -3.20 -19.04 3.31
CA LEU A 251 -3.03 -18.97 4.75
C LEU A 251 -3.58 -20.25 5.41
N CYS A 252 -2.74 -20.86 6.24
CA CYS A 252 -3.09 -22.04 7.03
C CYS A 252 -3.58 -21.63 8.43
N ASN A 253 -4.31 -22.51 9.13
CA ASN A 253 -4.81 -22.27 10.49
C ASN A 253 -5.67 -20.99 10.63
N VAL A 254 -6.61 -20.81 9.71
CA VAL A 254 -7.58 -19.70 9.70
C VAL A 254 -8.87 -20.14 10.40
N SER A 255 -9.23 -19.43 11.46
CA SER A 255 -10.51 -19.56 12.17
C SER A 255 -11.17 -18.20 12.40
N ASP A 256 -12.43 -18.22 12.82
CA ASP A 256 -13.17 -17.04 13.22
C ASP A 256 -13.62 -17.15 14.69
N GLU A 257 -13.71 -16.01 15.37
CA GLU A 257 -14.15 -15.96 16.77
C GLU A 257 -15.05 -14.76 17.04
N ASP A 258 -16.03 -14.92 17.93
CA ASP A 258 -16.82 -13.80 18.43
C ASP A 258 -15.89 -12.85 19.20
N SER A 259 -15.85 -11.57 18.81
CA SER A 259 -15.03 -10.53 19.43
C SER A 259 -15.15 -10.51 20.96
N LYS A 260 -16.27 -10.95 21.55
CA LYS A 260 -16.44 -11.03 23.02
C LYS A 260 -15.48 -12.00 23.69
N LYS A 261 -14.98 -12.98 22.95
CA LYS A 261 -14.09 -14.04 23.44
C LYS A 261 -12.63 -13.79 23.12
N SER A 262 -12.34 -12.82 22.25
CA SER A 262 -10.99 -12.58 21.74
C SER A 262 -10.49 -11.16 22.02
N CYS A 263 -9.56 -11.01 22.96
CA CYS A 263 -8.89 -9.73 23.23
C CYS A 263 -8.16 -9.21 21.99
N GLY A 264 -7.49 -10.10 21.26
CA GLY A 264 -6.77 -9.74 20.04
C GLY A 264 -7.68 -9.20 18.93
N VAL A 265 -8.88 -9.75 18.75
CA VAL A 265 -9.86 -9.20 17.80
C VAL A 265 -10.31 -7.79 18.22
N ARG A 266 -10.62 -7.58 19.50
CA ARG A 266 -10.99 -6.22 20.01
C ARG A 266 -9.83 -5.22 19.89
N MET A 267 -8.58 -5.67 20.00
CA MET A 267 -7.39 -4.86 19.71
C MET A 267 -7.34 -4.45 18.24
N ALA A 268 -7.58 -5.39 17.32
CA ALA A 268 -7.64 -5.12 15.90
C ALA A 268 -8.78 -4.15 15.55
N ASP A 269 -10.00 -4.34 16.10
CA ASP A 269 -11.13 -3.41 15.95
C ASP A 269 -10.77 -1.98 16.35
N MET A 270 -10.26 -1.81 17.58
CA MET A 270 -9.88 -0.50 18.09
C MET A 270 -8.85 0.20 17.20
N LEU A 271 -7.87 -0.54 16.67
CA LEU A 271 -6.84 0.03 15.82
C LEU A 271 -7.34 0.31 14.39
N VAL A 272 -8.07 -0.63 13.74
CA VAL A 272 -8.63 -0.41 12.40
C VAL A 272 -9.64 0.73 12.41
N GLY A 273 -10.48 0.79 13.44
CA GLY A 273 -11.47 1.84 13.57
C GLY A 273 -10.87 3.20 13.92
N LEU A 274 -9.68 3.27 14.51
CA LEU A 274 -8.94 4.53 14.70
C LEU A 274 -8.30 4.99 13.40
N ILE A 275 -7.56 4.10 12.71
CA ILE A 275 -6.91 4.37 11.42
C ILE A 275 -7.95 4.88 10.42
N THR A 276 -9.05 4.15 10.29
CA THR A 276 -10.12 4.46 9.33
C THR A 276 -10.76 5.81 9.60
N LYS A 277 -11.11 6.11 10.86
CA LYS A 277 -11.74 7.40 11.20
C LYS A 277 -10.79 8.58 10.97
N LEU A 278 -9.50 8.40 11.22
CA LEU A 278 -8.49 9.43 10.95
C LEU A 278 -8.29 9.63 9.44
N SER A 279 -8.23 8.55 8.64
CA SER A 279 -8.18 8.62 7.18
C SER A 279 -9.41 9.30 6.60
N LYS A 280 -10.61 8.96 7.10
CA LYS A 280 -11.88 9.62 6.69
C LYS A 280 -11.88 11.11 7.00
N ALA A 281 -11.34 11.51 8.14
CA ALA A 281 -11.22 12.93 8.48
C ALA A 281 -10.25 13.67 7.54
N LEU A 282 -9.09 13.08 7.25
CA LEU A 282 -8.13 13.62 6.30
C LEU A 282 -8.74 13.74 4.90
N HIS A 283 -9.36 12.66 4.41
CA HIS A 283 -10.05 12.62 3.12
C HIS A 283 -11.08 13.74 3.03
N LYS A 284 -12.00 13.82 4.01
CA LYS A 284 -13.03 14.87 4.04
C LYS A 284 -12.44 16.28 4.06
N ALA A 285 -11.37 16.51 4.83
CA ALA A 285 -10.72 17.82 4.90
C ALA A 285 -10.04 18.23 3.58
N LEU A 286 -9.71 17.27 2.71
CA LEU A 286 -9.02 17.47 1.44
C LEU A 286 -9.93 17.29 0.21
N CYS A 287 -11.19 16.90 0.39
CA CYS A 287 -12.19 16.83 -0.68
C CYS A 287 -12.67 18.23 -1.09
N TYR A 288 -13.02 18.38 -2.37
CA TYR A 288 -13.69 19.58 -2.86
C TYR A 288 -15.18 19.53 -2.51
N ASP A 289 -15.72 20.65 -2.05
CA ASP A 289 -17.13 20.77 -1.67
C ASP A 289 -18.00 21.33 -2.82
N SER A 290 -17.39 21.93 -3.84
CA SER A 290 -18.08 22.50 -5.01
C SER A 290 -17.25 22.47 -6.28
N ILE A 291 -17.86 22.77 -7.43
CA ILE A 291 -17.18 22.83 -8.74
C ILE A 291 -16.19 23.99 -8.78
N GLU A 292 -16.50 25.11 -8.14
CA GLU A 292 -15.65 26.31 -8.09
C GLU A 292 -14.35 26.05 -7.33
N GLU A 293 -14.38 25.20 -6.30
CA GLU A 293 -13.18 24.82 -5.55
C GLU A 293 -12.24 23.91 -6.34
N GLN A 294 -12.73 23.19 -7.36
CA GLN A 294 -11.99 22.12 -8.04
C GLN A 294 -10.73 22.59 -8.77
N THR A 295 -10.60 23.89 -9.05
CA THR A 295 -9.40 24.51 -9.66
C THR A 295 -8.57 25.29 -8.64
N GLN A 296 -8.95 25.23 -7.37
CA GLN A 296 -8.25 25.82 -6.25
C GLN A 296 -7.46 24.75 -5.48
N LYS A 297 -6.46 25.21 -4.73
CA LYS A 297 -5.71 24.35 -3.82
C LYS A 297 -6.55 24.06 -2.58
N LYS A 298 -6.76 22.78 -2.24
CA LYS A 298 -7.36 22.38 -0.96
C LYS A 298 -6.24 22.05 0.01
N LEU A 299 -6.33 22.58 1.23
CA LEU A 299 -5.32 22.43 2.28
C LEU A 299 -6.00 21.99 3.58
N LEU A 300 -5.26 21.30 4.44
CA LEU A 300 -5.70 21.13 5.82
C LEU A 300 -5.79 22.51 6.49
N SER A 301 -6.93 22.78 7.11
CA SER A 301 -7.11 24.01 7.87
C SER A 301 -6.17 24.05 9.08
N LYS A 302 -5.84 25.25 9.56
CA LYS A 302 -4.99 25.42 10.75
C LYS A 302 -5.50 24.69 12.00
N LYS A 303 -6.81 24.42 12.09
CA LYS A 303 -7.43 23.66 13.19
C LYS A 303 -6.83 22.27 13.37
N TRP A 304 -6.28 21.67 12.32
CA TRP A 304 -5.56 20.38 12.41
C TRP A 304 -4.29 20.45 13.27
N PHE A 305 -3.70 21.64 13.37
CA PHE A 305 -2.43 21.89 14.06
C PHE A 305 -2.61 22.67 15.38
N GLU A 306 -3.83 23.12 15.69
CA GLU A 306 -4.21 23.74 16.96
C GLU A 306 -4.31 22.69 18.07
N LEU A 307 -3.15 22.11 18.43
CA LEU A 307 -3.04 21.02 19.40
C LEU A 307 -2.66 21.56 20.78
N ASN A 308 -3.06 20.84 21.83
CA ASN A 308 -2.34 20.84 23.11
C ASN A 308 -1.25 19.75 23.13
N GLU A 309 -0.40 19.79 24.15
CA GLU A 309 0.72 18.85 24.29
C GLU A 309 0.26 17.38 24.30
N ALA A 310 -0.83 17.06 25.00
CA ALA A 310 -1.31 15.67 25.07
C ALA A 310 -1.82 15.16 23.70
N GLN A 311 -2.51 16.01 22.93
CA GLN A 311 -2.94 15.67 21.56
C GLN A 311 -1.75 15.55 20.60
N PHE A 312 -0.72 16.38 20.75
CA PHE A 312 0.54 16.24 20.00
C PHE A 312 1.22 14.90 20.31
N LEU A 313 1.30 14.52 21.59
CA LEU A 313 1.89 13.24 22.01
C LEU A 313 1.12 12.03 21.48
N LEU A 314 -0.18 12.14 21.20
CA LEU A 314 -0.93 11.08 20.50
C LEU A 314 -0.39 10.84 19.09
N TYR A 315 -0.05 11.88 18.34
CA TYR A 315 0.57 11.70 17.02
C TYR A 315 1.90 10.94 17.13
N LYS A 316 2.72 11.24 18.14
CA LYS A 316 3.99 10.53 18.41
C LYS A 316 3.77 9.05 18.74
N LYS A 317 2.76 8.74 19.57
CA LYS A 317 2.37 7.36 19.90
C LYS A 317 1.84 6.63 18.67
N MET A 318 0.93 7.24 17.91
CA MET A 318 0.37 6.66 16.70
C MET A 318 1.46 6.41 15.64
N TYR A 319 2.36 7.37 15.44
CA TYR A 319 3.55 7.20 14.59
C TYR A 319 4.39 6.00 15.05
N THR A 320 4.62 5.84 16.35
CA THR A 320 5.39 4.72 16.88
C THR A 320 4.73 3.39 16.50
N VAL A 321 3.42 3.26 16.74
CA VAL A 321 2.65 2.04 16.45
C VAL A 321 2.64 1.72 14.95
N ILE A 322 2.33 2.71 14.11
CA ILE A 322 2.09 2.52 12.67
C ILE A 322 3.40 2.46 11.87
N CYS A 323 4.37 3.33 12.17
CA CYS A 323 5.54 3.54 11.33
C CYS A 323 6.84 2.97 11.92
N LYS A 324 6.96 2.83 13.24
CA LYS A 324 8.24 2.48 13.88
C LYS A 324 8.32 1.02 14.36
N LEU A 325 7.32 0.54 15.10
CA LEU A 325 7.31 -0.84 15.60
C LEU A 325 7.37 -1.82 14.43
N ASN A 326 8.09 -2.93 14.57
CA ASN A 326 8.14 -4.03 13.60
C ASN A 326 8.22 -3.56 12.12
N ASN A 327 9.06 -2.55 11.87
CA ASN A 327 9.15 -1.90 10.56
C ASN A 327 9.53 -2.93 9.48
N ALA A 328 8.65 -3.04 8.48
CA ALA A 328 8.76 -3.96 7.37
C ALA A 328 8.17 -3.29 6.13
N TRP A 329 8.67 -3.63 4.96
CA TRP A 329 8.17 -3.11 3.70
C TRP A 329 6.68 -3.42 3.49
N TYR A 330 6.26 -4.65 3.79
CA TYR A 330 4.88 -5.10 3.66
C TYR A 330 4.04 -4.89 4.91
N LYS A 331 4.53 -4.12 5.89
CA LYS A 331 3.73 -3.72 7.06
C LYS A 331 2.41 -3.04 6.67
N SER A 332 2.44 -2.27 5.58
CA SER A 332 1.26 -1.68 4.96
C SER A 332 1.11 -2.16 3.52
N TYR A 333 -0.11 -2.49 3.10
CA TYR A 333 -0.38 -2.95 1.73
C TYR A 333 -1.58 -2.23 1.10
N ALA A 334 -1.41 -1.77 -0.14
CA ALA A 334 -2.45 -1.10 -0.91
C ALA A 334 -2.40 -1.49 -2.39
N GLY A 335 -3.47 -1.16 -3.11
CA GLY A 335 -3.53 -1.24 -4.57
C GLY A 335 -2.78 -0.11 -5.25
N ILE A 336 -3.06 0.11 -6.54
CA ILE A 336 -2.45 1.21 -7.31
C ILE A 336 -2.95 2.59 -6.85
N TYR A 337 -4.09 2.66 -6.14
CA TYR A 337 -4.56 3.88 -5.51
C TYR A 337 -4.38 3.80 -4.00
N ALA A 338 -3.39 4.53 -3.50
CA ALA A 338 -3.00 4.52 -2.09
C ALA A 338 -2.97 5.93 -1.45
N ASP A 339 -3.62 6.91 -2.07
CA ASP A 339 -3.48 8.32 -1.66
C ASP A 339 -3.80 8.54 -0.18
N ASP A 340 -4.97 8.08 0.30
CA ASP A 340 -5.37 8.24 1.70
C ASP A 340 -4.39 7.55 2.67
N LEU A 341 -3.85 6.38 2.31
CA LEU A 341 -2.83 5.69 3.09
C LEU A 341 -1.54 6.52 3.18
N VAL A 342 -1.06 7.02 2.04
CA VAL A 342 0.16 7.84 1.99
C VAL A 342 -0.04 9.15 2.74
N VAL A 343 -1.20 9.79 2.63
CA VAL A 343 -1.54 11.03 3.36
C VAL A 343 -1.62 10.78 4.86
N LEU A 344 -2.23 9.67 5.31
CA LEU A 344 -2.23 9.26 6.72
C LEU A 344 -0.79 9.09 7.25
N VAL A 345 0.03 8.31 6.56
CA VAL A 345 1.43 8.10 6.96
C VAL A 345 2.21 9.41 6.91
N SER A 346 1.90 10.30 5.96
CA SER A 346 2.53 11.62 5.84
C SER A 346 2.19 12.51 7.03
N ILE A 347 0.94 12.56 7.51
CA ILE A 347 0.62 13.39 8.68
C ILE A 347 1.28 12.84 9.95
N LEU A 348 1.40 11.52 10.10
CA LEU A 348 2.12 10.93 11.23
C LEU A 348 3.61 11.28 11.20
N ASN A 349 4.27 11.14 10.05
CA ASN A 349 5.68 11.53 9.91
C ASN A 349 5.88 13.04 10.07
N TYR A 350 4.99 13.85 9.51
CA TYR A 350 5.03 15.30 9.65
C TYR A 350 4.86 15.69 11.12
N MET A 351 3.86 15.19 11.84
CA MET A 351 3.76 15.51 13.26
C MET A 351 4.95 14.97 14.08
N ASN A 352 5.56 13.87 13.64
CA ASN A 352 6.75 13.31 14.27
C ASN A 352 8.05 14.09 13.99
N HIS A 353 8.13 14.93 12.95
CA HIS A 353 9.38 15.68 12.68
C HIS A 353 9.68 16.76 13.73
N PHE A 354 8.65 17.30 14.40
CA PHE A 354 8.84 18.24 15.50
C PHE A 354 9.34 17.50 16.74
N ASP A 355 10.45 17.93 17.34
CA ASP A 355 11.04 17.32 18.53
C ASP A 355 10.13 17.47 19.77
N SER A 356 9.38 18.57 19.84
CA SER A 356 8.50 18.88 20.98
C SER A 356 7.26 19.68 20.60
N TYR A 357 6.26 19.66 21.49
CA TYR A 357 5.09 20.53 21.36
C TYR A 357 5.46 22.02 21.30
N LYS A 358 6.50 22.44 22.03
CA LYS A 358 6.98 23.83 22.02
C LYS A 358 7.48 24.26 20.64
N GLU A 359 8.14 23.36 19.91
CA GLU A 359 8.60 23.63 18.54
C GLU A 359 7.42 23.81 17.58
N LEU A 360 6.44 22.90 17.63
CA LEU A 360 5.21 23.04 16.86
C LEU A 360 4.52 24.39 17.16
N LYS A 361 4.38 24.73 18.45
CA LYS A 361 3.74 25.98 18.89
C LYS A 361 4.48 27.24 18.42
N ASN A 362 5.81 27.17 18.30
CA ASN A 362 6.63 28.28 17.81
C ASN A 362 6.62 28.39 16.28
N SER A 363 6.04 27.42 15.56
CA SER A 363 5.90 27.47 14.12
C SER A 363 4.78 28.42 13.69
N ASN A 364 4.85 28.92 12.46
CA ASN A 364 3.77 29.74 11.90
C ASN A 364 2.55 28.85 11.58
N ILE A 365 1.56 28.85 12.47
CA ILE A 365 0.38 27.98 12.39
C ILE A 365 -0.43 28.16 11.10
N ASP A 366 -0.47 29.38 10.56
CA ASP A 366 -1.21 29.67 9.32
C ASP A 366 -0.50 29.08 8.08
N MET A 367 0.80 28.75 8.19
CA MET A 367 1.58 28.11 7.12
C MET A 367 1.68 26.58 7.25
N LEU A 368 1.29 25.99 8.39
CA LEU A 368 1.46 24.54 8.60
C LEU A 368 0.65 23.70 7.61
N GLY A 369 -0.51 24.18 7.16
CA GLY A 369 -1.29 23.52 6.10
C GLY A 369 -0.55 23.48 4.76
N GLU A 370 0.18 24.55 4.42
CA GLU A 370 1.00 24.63 3.22
C GLU A 370 2.22 23.71 3.29
N TYR A 371 2.94 23.73 4.41
CA TYR A 371 4.10 22.87 4.64
C TYR A 371 3.73 21.39 4.65
N PHE A 372 2.63 21.03 5.32
CA PHE A 372 2.12 19.67 5.27
C PHE A 372 1.73 19.26 3.85
N ASN A 373 1.03 20.12 3.10
CA ASN A 373 0.68 19.80 1.72
C ASN A 373 1.91 19.53 0.85
N ALA A 374 2.94 20.37 0.93
CA ALA A 374 4.19 20.15 0.21
C ALA A 374 4.82 18.79 0.58
N TYR A 375 4.91 18.51 1.87
CA TYR A 375 5.43 17.24 2.40
C TYR A 375 4.63 16.01 1.91
N ALA A 376 3.30 16.08 1.95
CA ALA A 376 2.43 15.00 1.49
C ALA A 376 2.52 14.80 -0.03
N CYS A 377 2.62 15.87 -0.82
CA CYS A 377 2.83 15.79 -2.27
C CYS A 377 4.16 15.12 -2.63
N ASP A 378 5.24 15.44 -1.92
CA ASP A 378 6.55 14.79 -2.12
C ASP A 378 6.49 13.30 -1.76
N ASN A 379 5.85 12.95 -0.64
CA ASN A 379 5.66 11.54 -0.27
C ASN A 379 4.80 10.75 -1.28
N LEU A 380 3.74 11.36 -1.82
CA LEU A 380 2.95 10.77 -2.90
C LEU A 380 3.81 10.56 -4.15
N LYS A 381 4.56 11.58 -4.57
CA LYS A 381 5.46 11.48 -5.72
C LYS A 381 6.47 10.36 -5.55
N ASP A 382 7.12 10.28 -4.38
CA ASP A 382 8.08 9.22 -4.07
C ASP A 382 7.42 7.85 -4.05
N TYR A 383 6.21 7.74 -3.48
CA TYR A 383 5.44 6.50 -3.49
C TYR A 383 5.15 6.02 -4.92
N PHE A 384 4.66 6.88 -5.80
CA PHE A 384 4.38 6.50 -7.20
C PHE A 384 5.64 6.24 -8.01
N VAL A 385 6.74 6.95 -7.76
CA VAL A 385 8.04 6.62 -8.36
C VAL A 385 8.48 5.22 -7.95
N ARG A 386 8.25 4.80 -6.69
CA ARG A 386 8.51 3.43 -6.25
C ARG A 386 7.56 2.43 -6.89
N MET A 387 6.26 2.71 -6.97
CA MET A 387 5.28 1.78 -7.58
C MET A 387 5.47 1.57 -9.09
N ARG A 388 5.96 2.59 -9.81
CA ARG A 388 6.34 2.44 -11.23
C ARG A 388 7.50 1.48 -11.43
N ARG A 389 8.32 1.23 -10.41
CA ARG A 389 9.40 0.25 -10.48
C ARG A 389 8.82 -1.15 -10.29
N LYS A 390 8.79 -1.93 -11.37
CA LYS A 390 8.28 -3.32 -11.37
C LYS A 390 9.34 -4.35 -11.02
N LEU A 391 10.53 -3.90 -10.61
CA LEU A 391 11.54 -4.81 -10.08
C LEU A 391 10.99 -5.50 -8.82
N PRO A 392 11.06 -6.84 -8.76
CA PRO A 392 10.62 -7.55 -7.57
C PRO A 392 11.48 -7.12 -6.37
N VAL A 393 10.84 -6.93 -5.22
CA VAL A 393 11.58 -6.68 -3.98
C VAL A 393 12.20 -8.00 -3.53
N GLU A 394 13.53 -8.03 -3.45
CA GLU A 394 14.28 -9.19 -2.96
C GLU A 394 14.61 -8.98 -1.48
N TYR A 395 14.00 -9.79 -0.63
CA TYR A 395 14.34 -9.85 0.80
C TYR A 395 15.43 -10.89 0.99
N ILE A 396 16.51 -10.50 1.63
CA ILE A 396 17.62 -11.39 1.94
C ILE A 396 17.22 -12.18 3.20
N ASN A 397 16.59 -13.33 2.98
CA ASN A 397 16.28 -14.29 4.03
C ASN A 397 17.47 -15.23 4.17
N ASP A 398 18.54 -14.82 4.84
CA ASP A 398 19.66 -15.75 5.09
C ASP A 398 20.28 -15.65 6.48
N ASN A 399 20.40 -16.83 7.11
CA ASN A 399 21.12 -17.09 8.35
C ASN A 399 22.63 -17.31 8.09
N SER A 400 23.09 -17.13 6.85
CA SER A 400 24.46 -17.32 6.41
C SER A 400 25.25 -16.02 6.54
N GLU A 401 26.47 -16.08 7.08
CA GLU A 401 27.35 -14.92 7.21
C GLU A 401 27.98 -14.47 5.87
N ASP A 402 27.99 -15.33 4.85
CA ASP A 402 28.84 -15.16 3.66
C ASP A 402 28.10 -14.98 2.33
N PHE A 403 26.83 -15.40 2.24
CA PHE A 403 26.06 -15.36 1.01
C PHE A 403 24.57 -15.33 1.28
N PHE A 404 23.81 -14.98 0.24
CA PHE A 404 22.37 -15.17 0.19
C PHE A 404 21.93 -15.92 -1.07
N THR A 405 20.70 -16.44 -1.07
CA THR A 405 20.11 -17.09 -2.25
C THR A 405 19.14 -16.15 -2.97
N ASN A 406 19.27 -16.01 -4.29
CA ASN A 406 18.34 -15.17 -5.07
C ASN A 406 17.01 -15.89 -5.37
N GLN A 407 16.03 -15.18 -5.96
CA GLN A 407 14.71 -15.74 -6.27
C GLN A 407 14.71 -16.92 -7.25
N LYS A 408 15.84 -17.14 -7.95
CA LYS A 408 16.01 -18.28 -8.86
C LYS A 408 16.70 -19.44 -8.18
N GLY A 409 17.03 -19.37 -6.89
CA GLY A 409 17.71 -20.44 -6.16
C GLY A 409 19.24 -20.42 -6.28
N ALA A 410 19.83 -19.36 -6.85
CA ALA A 410 21.27 -19.27 -7.04
C ALA A 410 21.97 -18.52 -5.89
N LYS A 411 23.14 -19.02 -5.51
CA LYS A 411 23.99 -18.43 -4.47
C LYS A 411 24.66 -17.14 -4.93
N ILE A 412 24.49 -16.07 -4.16
CA ILE A 412 25.13 -14.75 -4.33
C ILE A 412 25.95 -14.41 -3.08
N PHE A 413 27.26 -14.30 -3.20
CA PHE A 413 28.14 -13.95 -2.08
C PHE A 413 27.95 -12.49 -1.64
N TYR A 414 28.06 -12.19 -0.34
CA TYR A 414 28.04 -10.81 0.17
C TYR A 414 29.19 -9.98 -0.39
N ASP A 415 30.40 -10.53 -0.38
CA ASP A 415 31.53 -9.99 -1.12
C ASP A 415 31.42 -10.38 -2.61
N ILE A 416 31.14 -9.39 -3.46
CA ILE A 416 30.99 -9.58 -4.90
C ILE A 416 32.25 -10.15 -5.57
N ASN A 417 33.42 -9.99 -4.96
CA ASN A 417 34.68 -10.53 -5.49
C ASN A 417 34.77 -12.05 -5.39
N LYS A 418 34.07 -12.65 -4.42
CA LYS A 418 33.94 -14.12 -4.27
C LYS A 418 33.04 -14.72 -5.36
N GLN A 419 32.23 -13.92 -6.05
CA GLN A 419 31.32 -14.42 -7.08
C GLN A 419 32.11 -14.88 -8.33
N PRO A 420 31.88 -16.09 -8.84
CA PRO A 420 32.56 -16.59 -10.04
C PRO A 420 32.21 -15.76 -11.28
N LYS A 421 33.13 -15.66 -12.24
CA LYS A 421 32.87 -15.03 -13.54
C LYS A 421 32.31 -16.07 -14.51
N ILE A 422 31.41 -15.65 -15.41
CA ILE A 422 30.94 -16.51 -16.48
C ILE A 422 32.09 -16.74 -17.48
N ASN A 423 32.23 -17.96 -17.99
CA ASN A 423 33.27 -18.31 -18.97
C ASN A 423 32.68 -18.40 -20.38
N PHE A 424 33.33 -17.79 -21.36
CA PHE A 424 32.94 -17.94 -22.78
C PHE A 424 33.86 -18.94 -23.45
N VAL A 425 33.36 -20.13 -23.76
CA VAL A 425 34.12 -21.16 -24.49
C VAL A 425 34.03 -20.85 -25.99
N ASN A 426 35.17 -20.82 -26.70
CA ASN A 426 35.27 -20.76 -28.17
C ASN A 426 34.57 -19.55 -28.86
N GLY A 427 34.55 -18.38 -28.22
CA GLY A 427 34.05 -17.15 -28.84
C GLY A 427 32.53 -17.06 -29.02
N LYS A 428 31.78 -18.15 -28.81
CA LYS A 428 30.32 -18.17 -28.71
C LYS A 428 29.88 -19.22 -27.68
N SER A 429 29.06 -18.82 -26.71
CA SER A 429 28.50 -19.71 -25.70
C SER A 429 27.03 -19.39 -25.48
N ILE A 430 26.18 -20.41 -25.47
CA ILE A 430 24.75 -20.26 -25.27
C ILE A 430 24.41 -20.75 -23.87
N TYR A 431 23.75 -19.90 -23.10
CA TYR A 431 23.27 -20.21 -21.76
C TYR A 431 21.75 -20.09 -21.71
N TYR A 432 21.11 -20.94 -20.89
CA TYR A 432 19.73 -20.73 -20.50
C TYR A 432 19.70 -19.80 -19.31
N VAL A 433 19.43 -18.52 -19.55
CA VAL A 433 19.44 -17.44 -18.56
C VAL A 433 18.10 -17.42 -17.83
N LEU A 434 18.16 -17.40 -16.50
CA LEU A 434 17.01 -17.33 -15.60
C LEU A 434 16.71 -15.90 -15.13
N SER A 435 17.75 -15.09 -14.93
CA SER A 435 17.65 -13.67 -14.57
C SER A 435 18.96 -12.93 -14.81
N VAL A 436 18.86 -11.60 -14.96
CA VAL A 436 20.00 -10.67 -15.04
C VAL A 436 19.75 -9.57 -14.01
N GLY A 437 20.80 -9.13 -13.31
CA GLY A 437 20.69 -8.15 -12.25
C GLY A 437 22.02 -7.48 -11.94
N PHE A 438 22.05 -6.73 -10.83
CA PHE A 438 23.25 -6.04 -10.38
C PHE A 438 23.48 -6.24 -8.89
N LYS A 439 24.75 -6.26 -8.51
CA LYS A 439 25.18 -6.09 -7.13
C LYS A 439 26.37 -5.16 -7.08
N GLU A 440 26.29 -4.09 -6.29
CA GLU A 440 27.36 -3.08 -6.17
C GLU A 440 27.86 -2.56 -7.53
N LYS A 441 26.92 -2.35 -8.47
CA LYS A 441 27.17 -1.96 -9.88
C LYS A 441 27.86 -3.02 -10.75
N VAL A 442 28.11 -4.21 -10.23
CA VAL A 442 28.62 -5.35 -11.01
C VAL A 442 27.44 -6.11 -11.64
N PRO A 443 27.43 -6.29 -12.97
CA PRO A 443 26.37 -7.03 -13.64
C PRO A 443 26.48 -8.53 -13.32
N LEU A 444 25.34 -9.14 -13.00
CA LEU A 444 25.19 -10.54 -12.65
C LEU A 444 24.25 -11.23 -13.63
N VAL A 445 24.52 -12.49 -13.93
CA VAL A 445 23.63 -13.39 -14.69
C VAL A 445 23.41 -14.67 -13.91
N THR A 446 22.15 -15.05 -13.73
CA THR A 446 21.79 -16.37 -13.22
C THR A 446 21.43 -17.27 -14.40
N VAL A 447 22.09 -18.40 -14.52
CA VAL A 447 21.90 -19.39 -15.59
C VAL A 447 21.50 -20.73 -15.00
N MET A 448 20.80 -21.54 -15.79
CA MET A 448 20.58 -22.95 -15.47
C MET A 448 21.79 -23.77 -15.94
N GLU A 449 22.47 -24.43 -15.02
CA GLU A 449 23.57 -25.35 -15.32
C GLU A 449 23.33 -26.71 -14.65
N ARG A 450 23.22 -27.78 -15.45
CA ARG A 450 23.02 -29.15 -14.95
C ARG A 450 21.84 -29.23 -13.96
N ASP A 451 20.73 -28.59 -14.31
CA ASP A 451 19.50 -28.48 -13.51
C ASP A 451 19.65 -27.71 -12.19
N GLU A 452 20.75 -26.99 -12.00
CA GLU A 452 20.98 -26.11 -10.86
C GLU A 452 21.15 -24.63 -11.29
N PRO A 453 20.41 -23.70 -10.66
CA PRO A 453 20.60 -22.27 -10.84
C PRO A 453 21.96 -21.81 -10.29
N LYS A 454 22.77 -21.17 -11.14
CA LYS A 454 24.06 -20.57 -10.74
C LYS A 454 24.17 -19.12 -11.17
N CYS A 455 24.67 -18.29 -10.25
CA CYS A 455 24.89 -16.88 -10.49
C CYS A 455 26.36 -16.61 -10.82
N TYR A 456 26.62 -15.80 -11.83
CA TYR A 456 27.95 -15.42 -12.28
C TYR A 456 28.04 -13.91 -12.46
N ARG A 457 29.24 -13.36 -12.24
CA ARG A 457 29.60 -12.03 -12.72
C ARG A 457 29.70 -12.05 -14.24
N LEU A 458 28.99 -11.12 -14.86
CA LEU A 458 29.19 -10.76 -16.26
C LEU A 458 30.45 -9.90 -16.40
N LEU A 459 30.95 -9.83 -17.64
CA LEU A 459 31.97 -8.86 -18.02
C LEU A 459 31.39 -7.43 -17.97
N MET A 460 32.21 -6.46 -17.61
CA MET A 460 31.77 -5.06 -17.49
C MET A 460 31.37 -4.47 -18.84
N GLU A 461 31.93 -4.98 -19.93
CA GLU A 461 31.59 -4.66 -21.31
C GLU A 461 30.13 -5.01 -21.66
N LEU A 462 29.51 -5.94 -20.90
CA LEU A 462 28.10 -6.31 -21.04
C LEU A 462 27.19 -5.55 -20.06
N SER A 463 27.70 -4.52 -19.36
CA SER A 463 26.91 -3.76 -18.39
C SER A 463 25.76 -3.04 -19.05
N GLU A 464 25.94 -2.44 -20.23
CA GLU A 464 24.85 -1.75 -20.94
C GLU A 464 23.72 -2.71 -21.31
N TRP A 465 24.06 -3.91 -21.80
CA TRP A 465 23.09 -4.97 -22.07
C TRP A 465 22.32 -5.35 -20.80
N ALA A 466 23.02 -5.55 -19.68
CA ALA A 466 22.39 -5.86 -18.40
C ALA A 466 21.52 -4.69 -17.88
N VAL A 467 21.94 -3.44 -18.05
CA VAL A 467 21.16 -2.24 -17.68
C VAL A 467 19.87 -2.20 -18.48
N ASN A 468 19.92 -2.42 -19.79
CA ASN A 468 18.74 -2.42 -20.64
C ASN A 468 17.74 -3.51 -20.23
N LEU A 469 18.23 -4.72 -19.91
CA LEU A 469 17.36 -5.80 -19.44
C LEU A 469 16.73 -5.50 -18.08
N VAL A 470 17.49 -4.95 -17.14
CA VAL A 470 16.95 -4.53 -15.84
C VAL A 470 15.95 -3.39 -16.00
N ALA A 471 16.19 -2.46 -16.94
CA ALA A 471 15.25 -1.40 -17.28
C ALA A 471 13.94 -1.97 -17.86
N PHE A 472 14.00 -2.99 -18.72
CA PHE A 472 12.80 -3.68 -19.22
C PHE A 472 12.03 -4.35 -18.09
N VAL A 473 12.71 -5.08 -17.19
CA VAL A 473 12.04 -5.70 -16.02
C VAL A 473 11.43 -4.62 -15.13
N ASN A 474 12.11 -3.49 -14.96
CA ASN A 474 11.59 -2.35 -14.20
C ASN A 474 10.33 -1.73 -14.83
N LEU A 475 10.12 -1.90 -16.14
CA LEU A 475 8.91 -1.52 -16.89
C LEU A 475 7.85 -2.65 -16.93
N GLY A 476 8.09 -3.76 -16.25
CA GLY A 476 7.18 -4.92 -16.22
C GLY A 476 7.38 -5.90 -17.38
N MET A 477 8.42 -5.71 -18.20
CA MET A 477 8.74 -6.60 -19.32
C MET A 477 9.84 -7.59 -18.91
N ASN A 478 9.51 -8.86 -18.82
CA ASN A 478 10.48 -9.89 -18.47
C ASN A 478 10.90 -10.70 -19.70
N MET A 479 12.19 -10.68 -20.02
CA MET A 479 12.79 -11.43 -21.14
C MET A 479 13.26 -12.83 -20.74
N PHE A 480 13.25 -13.16 -19.44
CA PHE A 480 13.78 -14.42 -18.92
C PHE A 480 12.73 -15.20 -18.10
N PRO A 481 12.75 -16.54 -18.14
CA PRO A 481 13.83 -17.39 -18.62
C PRO A 481 13.93 -17.52 -20.15
N GLY A 482 15.13 -17.59 -20.70
CA GLY A 482 15.37 -17.60 -22.15
C GLY A 482 16.80 -17.99 -22.53
N LYS A 483 17.01 -18.36 -23.81
CA LYS A 483 18.36 -18.64 -24.32
C LYS A 483 19.07 -17.33 -24.66
N VAL A 484 20.31 -17.19 -24.21
CA VAL A 484 21.17 -16.06 -24.55
C VAL A 484 22.46 -16.59 -25.13
N MET A 485 22.81 -16.09 -26.31
CA MET A 485 24.11 -16.30 -26.93
C MET A 485 25.05 -15.18 -26.51
N PHE A 486 26.08 -15.52 -25.76
CA PHE A 486 27.19 -14.62 -25.52
C PHE A 486 28.29 -14.88 -26.55
N SER A 487 28.80 -13.83 -27.17
CA SER A 487 29.84 -13.96 -28.18
C SER A 487 30.96 -12.93 -28.02
N LYS A 488 32.14 -13.27 -28.50
CA LYS A 488 33.30 -12.38 -28.59
C LYS A 488 33.68 -12.23 -30.06
N VAL A 489 33.67 -11.01 -30.57
CA VAL A 489 34.10 -10.68 -31.94
C VAL A 489 35.21 -9.63 -31.82
N GLY A 490 36.45 -10.03 -32.13
CA GLY A 490 37.63 -9.20 -31.83
C GLY A 490 37.77 -8.98 -30.33
N ASP A 491 37.89 -7.72 -29.91
CA ASP A 491 37.97 -7.32 -28.49
C ASP A 491 36.60 -6.98 -27.87
N MET A 492 35.51 -7.10 -28.64
CA MET A 492 34.16 -6.76 -28.20
C MET A 492 33.38 -7.99 -27.75
N TYR A 493 32.55 -7.81 -26.72
CA TYR A 493 31.63 -8.83 -26.21
C TYR A 493 30.19 -8.45 -26.51
N TYR A 494 29.39 -9.43 -26.91
CA TYR A 494 27.99 -9.27 -27.26
C TYR A 494 27.13 -10.32 -26.53
N ALA A 495 25.87 -9.98 -26.31
CA ALA A 495 24.88 -10.87 -25.73
C ALA A 495 23.54 -10.71 -26.47
N ASP A 496 23.09 -11.79 -27.11
CA ASP A 496 21.90 -11.82 -27.95
C ASP A 496 20.85 -12.74 -27.32
N VAL A 497 19.66 -12.21 -27.04
CA VAL A 497 18.51 -13.01 -26.60
C VAL A 497 17.93 -13.71 -27.84
N MET A 498 17.80 -15.05 -27.79
CA MET A 498 17.42 -15.89 -28.93
C MET A 498 15.94 -16.23 -28.98
#